data_AF-A0A7Z2YDB7-F1
#
_entry.id   AF-A0A7Z2YDB7-F1
#
_cell.length_a   1.000
_cell.length_b   1.000
_cell.length_c   1.000
_cell.angle_alpha   90.00
_cell.angle_beta   90.00
_cell.angle_gamma   90.00
#
_symmetry.space_group_name_H-M   'P 1'
#
loop_
_entity.id
_entity.type
_entity.pdbx_description
1 polymer ?
#
loop_
_entity_poly.entity_id
_entity_poly.type
_entity_poly.pdbx_seq_one_letter_code
_entity_poly.pdbx_strand_id
1 'polypeptide(L)'
;MQLTSKRVCTSLLAITSLTLFSHATFAQDSVSKQEMSNKEKAIAVISSIETGDQNAIGYINPQKYIQHNLSVADGLAGFGEVLSALPEGSAKANVVRAAQDGDYVFLHTEYDFFGPKVGFDIFRFEDGLIVEHWDNLQPIAEPNPSGRTQLDGPTEITQTDMTVENKALVADFVDTILIKGDMSKIGMFIDPKPEDYLQHNSMVADGLDGLGAALKALAEAGTPMVYTANHKILGEGNFVLAVSEGTFLGNHTSFYDLFRVENGKIVEHWDVIETIPSEDQWKNDNGKFGFESDYVVEVATFDLGDGVTDEQFIPIDKAVEETHVAKQPGFLSRESGMTEDGYWRVIVHWASFADADASMNSFMNAPAAADFMSKADGSTMIMRRYAH
;
A
#
# COMPACT_ATOMS: atom_id res chain seq x y z
N MET A 1 67.29 29.53 58.92
CA MET A 1 67.41 28.31 59.73
C MET A 1 66.00 27.84 60.08
N GLN A 2 65.67 26.62 59.65
CA GLN A 2 64.42 25.85 59.85
C GLN A 2 63.87 25.95 61.29
N LEU A 3 62.56 26.09 61.56
CA LEU A 3 61.45 25.10 61.68
C LEU A 3 60.67 25.61 62.93
N THR A 4 59.33 25.68 63.06
CA THR A 4 58.29 24.63 63.19
C THR A 4 56.92 25.33 63.40
N SER A 5 55.86 25.00 62.65
CA SER A 5 54.68 24.16 63.04
C SER A 5 53.45 24.81 63.72
N LYS A 6 52.38 24.94 62.90
CA LYS A 6 50.95 24.56 63.04
C LYS A 6 50.04 25.09 64.19
N ARG A 7 48.87 25.62 63.77
CA ARG A 7 47.43 25.22 63.98
C ARG A 7 46.54 26.49 64.02
N VAL A 8 45.69 26.82 63.03
CA VAL A 8 44.35 26.32 62.62
C VAL A 8 43.15 27.10 63.24
N CYS A 9 42.22 27.49 62.35
CA CYS A 9 40.74 27.68 62.45
C CYS A 9 40.13 29.08 62.19
N THR A 10 39.45 29.17 61.02
CA THR A 10 38.09 29.71 60.68
C THR A 10 37.67 31.12 61.15
N SER A 11 36.94 31.99 60.42
CA SER A 11 36.25 32.04 59.11
C SER A 11 35.53 33.42 59.01
N LEU A 12 35.35 34.06 57.84
CA LEU A 12 34.09 34.72 57.43
C LEU A 12 34.11 35.33 56.00
N LEU A 13 32.95 35.18 55.34
CA LEU A 13 32.33 35.74 54.12
C LEU A 13 32.99 36.91 53.33
N ALA A 14 32.85 36.84 52.00
CA ALA A 14 32.58 38.01 51.15
C ALA A 14 31.76 37.63 49.89
N ILE A 15 30.71 38.40 49.65
CA ILE A 15 29.79 38.37 48.49
C ILE A 15 30.38 39.25 47.38
N THR A 16 30.36 38.81 46.13
CA THR A 16 30.70 39.66 44.97
C THR A 16 29.62 39.59 43.90
N SER A 17 29.12 40.77 43.55
CA SER A 17 28.04 41.07 42.61
C SER A 17 28.56 41.40 41.20
N LEU A 18 27.96 40.71 40.22
CA LEU A 18 27.60 41.05 38.83
C LEU A 18 28.08 42.37 38.17
N THR A 19 28.57 42.24 36.93
CA THR A 19 28.29 43.18 35.82
C THR A 19 28.07 42.40 34.52
N LEU A 20 26.89 42.62 33.90
CA LEU A 20 26.44 42.04 32.63
C LEU A 20 27.08 42.76 31.42
N PHE A 21 27.50 41.99 30.41
CA PHE A 21 27.63 42.47 29.03
C PHE A 21 26.63 41.68 28.16
N SER A 22 25.63 42.40 27.65
CA SER A 22 24.64 41.88 26.72
C SER A 22 25.26 41.74 25.34
N HIS A 23 25.42 40.50 24.85
CA HIS A 23 25.56 40.22 23.43
C HIS A 23 24.21 39.67 22.96
N ALA A 24 23.46 40.51 22.24
CA ALA A 24 22.29 40.05 21.51
C ALA A 24 22.77 39.20 20.32
N THR A 25 22.76 37.88 20.49
CA THR A 25 22.78 36.94 19.37
C THR A 25 21.45 37.07 18.64
N PHE A 26 21.47 37.62 17.43
CA PHE A 26 20.40 37.41 16.47
C PHE A 26 20.38 35.91 16.14
N ALA A 27 19.41 35.19 16.70
CA ALA A 27 19.03 33.89 16.18
C ALA A 27 18.41 34.16 14.80
N GLN A 28 19.14 33.77 13.76
CA GLN A 28 18.61 33.69 12.41
C GLN A 28 17.70 32.47 12.41
N ASP A 29 16.40 32.68 12.63
CA ASP A 29 15.38 31.66 12.44
C ASP A 29 15.42 31.25 10.96
N SER A 30 16.23 30.25 10.64
CA SER A 30 16.09 29.49 9.41
C SER A 30 14.79 28.70 9.55
N VAL A 31 13.68 29.27 9.08
CA VAL A 31 12.50 28.49 8.74
C VAL A 31 12.97 27.51 7.66
N SER A 32 13.29 26.27 8.05
CA SER A 32 13.42 25.19 7.09
C SER A 32 12.06 25.11 6.39
N LYS A 33 12.01 25.49 5.10
CA LYS A 33 10.89 25.10 4.25
C LYS A 33 10.84 23.58 4.34
N GLN A 34 9.85 23.05 5.07
CA GLN A 34 9.62 21.62 5.10
C GLN A 34 9.37 21.20 3.66
N GLU A 35 10.22 20.30 3.17
CA GLU A 35 10.08 19.77 1.82
C GLU A 35 8.76 18.99 1.76
N MET A 36 7.99 19.18 0.68
CA MET A 36 6.73 18.46 0.49
C MET A 36 7.00 16.95 0.40
N SER A 37 6.15 16.17 1.06
CA SER A 37 6.13 14.72 0.92
C SER A 37 5.76 14.29 -0.50
N ASN A 38 6.08 13.04 -0.86
CA ASN A 38 5.70 12.48 -2.16
C ASN A 38 4.17 12.47 -2.34
N LYS A 39 3.43 12.15 -1.27
CA LYS A 39 1.96 12.23 -1.26
C LYS A 39 1.45 13.64 -1.60
N GLU A 40 2.00 14.68 -0.97
CA GLU A 40 1.65 16.07 -1.28
C GLU A 40 2.04 16.49 -2.70
N LYS A 41 3.18 16.00 -3.21
CA LYS A 41 3.62 16.24 -4.60
C LYS A 41 2.68 15.59 -5.62
N ALA A 42 2.27 14.34 -5.40
CA ALA A 42 1.31 13.63 -6.26
C ALA A 42 -0.05 14.35 -6.29
N ILE A 43 -0.57 14.73 -5.12
CA ILE A 43 -1.81 15.53 -5.01
C ILE A 43 -1.66 16.83 -5.78
N ALA A 44 -0.54 17.55 -5.61
CA ALA A 44 -0.31 18.81 -6.33
C ALA A 44 -0.29 18.63 -7.85
N VAL A 45 0.29 17.54 -8.37
CA VAL A 45 0.27 17.22 -9.81
C VAL A 45 -1.15 16.97 -10.30
N ILE A 46 -1.94 16.17 -9.59
CA ILE A 46 -3.35 15.94 -9.98
C ILE A 46 -4.18 17.22 -9.90
N SER A 47 -4.09 17.97 -8.81
CA SER A 47 -4.79 19.24 -8.64
C SER A 47 -4.34 20.32 -9.65
N SER A 48 -3.16 20.17 -10.28
CA SER A 48 -2.72 21.07 -11.35
C SER A 48 -3.59 20.99 -12.61
N ILE A 49 -4.30 19.88 -12.82
CA ILE A 49 -5.25 19.71 -13.92
C ILE A 49 -6.37 20.75 -13.82
N GLU A 50 -6.90 20.99 -12.61
CA GLU A 50 -7.94 21.99 -12.36
C GLU A 50 -7.36 23.41 -12.24
N THR A 51 -6.26 23.56 -11.49
CA THR A 51 -5.73 24.88 -11.12
C THR A 51 -4.84 25.51 -12.18
N GLY A 52 -4.33 24.73 -13.13
CA GLY A 52 -3.33 25.16 -14.11
C GLY A 52 -1.95 25.46 -13.51
N ASP A 53 -1.68 25.06 -12.25
CA ASP A 53 -0.42 25.37 -11.56
C ASP A 53 0.78 24.69 -12.24
N GLN A 54 1.53 25.49 -13.00
CA GLN A 54 2.72 25.03 -13.71
C GLN A 54 3.86 24.65 -12.76
N ASN A 55 3.83 25.04 -11.48
CA ASN A 55 4.86 24.63 -10.52
C ASN A 55 4.80 23.13 -10.23
N ALA A 56 3.62 22.51 -10.33
CA ALA A 56 3.46 21.08 -10.09
C ALA A 56 4.23 20.21 -11.09
N ILE A 57 4.46 20.72 -12.32
CA ILE A 57 5.34 20.09 -13.31
C ILE A 57 6.75 19.89 -12.76
N GLY A 58 7.22 20.76 -11.86
CA GLY A 58 8.52 20.64 -11.21
C GLY A 58 8.68 19.40 -10.32
N TYR A 59 7.58 18.70 -10.00
CA TYR A 59 7.62 17.43 -9.26
C TYR A 59 7.76 16.21 -10.16
N ILE A 60 7.73 16.39 -11.49
CA ILE A 60 7.89 15.32 -12.46
C ILE A 60 9.31 15.35 -13.02
N ASN A 61 9.96 14.19 -13.10
CA ASN A 61 11.27 14.06 -13.73
C ASN A 61 11.15 14.13 -15.25
N PRO A 62 11.65 15.18 -15.93
CA PRO A 62 11.42 15.36 -17.36
C PRO A 62 12.23 14.39 -18.24
N GLN A 63 13.20 13.66 -17.68
CA GLN A 63 14.06 12.73 -18.43
C GLN A 63 13.66 11.27 -18.25
N LYS A 64 12.94 10.94 -17.17
CA LYS A 64 12.60 9.56 -16.79
C LYS A 64 11.10 9.27 -16.80
N TYR A 65 10.24 10.28 -16.89
CA TYR A 65 8.80 10.08 -16.76
C TYR A 65 8.24 9.13 -17.82
N ILE A 66 7.69 8.00 -17.35
CA ILE A 66 7.01 6.99 -18.16
C ILE A 66 5.50 7.08 -17.89
N GLN A 67 4.70 7.08 -18.96
CA GLN A 67 3.23 7.15 -18.90
C GLN A 67 2.60 5.82 -19.32
N HIS A 68 1.72 5.27 -18.49
CA HIS A 68 0.95 4.05 -18.78
C HIS A 68 -0.53 4.30 -19.11
N ASN A 69 -1.04 5.53 -18.94
CA ASN A 69 -2.33 5.90 -19.52
C ASN A 69 -2.24 5.84 -21.05
N LEU A 70 -2.88 4.83 -21.63
CA LEU A 70 -2.83 4.52 -23.06
C LEU A 70 -3.44 5.61 -23.97
N SER A 71 -4.20 6.53 -23.40
CA SER A 71 -4.78 7.69 -24.09
C SER A 71 -3.86 8.92 -24.08
N VAL A 72 -2.74 8.87 -23.36
CA VAL A 72 -1.80 9.99 -23.20
C VAL A 72 -0.45 9.61 -23.81
N ALA A 73 0.14 10.53 -24.58
CA ALA A 73 1.48 10.34 -25.13
C ALA A 73 2.52 10.26 -24.01
N ASP A 74 3.64 9.60 -24.28
CA ASP A 74 4.66 9.39 -23.26
C ASP A 74 5.42 10.67 -22.88
N GLY A 75 6.07 10.63 -21.73
CA GLY A 75 6.91 11.71 -21.21
C GLY A 75 6.12 12.94 -20.75
N LEU A 76 6.86 13.90 -20.19
CA LEU A 76 6.26 15.14 -19.69
C LEU A 76 5.57 15.96 -20.81
N ALA A 77 6.02 15.79 -22.05
CA ALA A 77 5.41 16.45 -23.21
C ALA A 77 3.96 16.00 -23.42
N GLY A 78 3.68 14.70 -23.37
CA GLY A 78 2.32 14.18 -23.54
C GLY A 78 1.38 14.63 -22.43
N PHE A 79 1.87 14.67 -21.18
CA PHE A 79 1.12 15.25 -20.06
C PHE A 79 0.80 16.74 -20.30
N GLY A 80 1.79 17.53 -20.74
CA GLY A 80 1.61 18.95 -21.04
C GLY A 80 0.65 19.22 -22.21
N GLU A 81 0.61 18.34 -23.21
CA GLU A 81 -0.35 18.41 -24.32
C GLU A 81 -1.79 18.23 -23.85
N VAL A 82 -2.05 17.29 -22.94
CA VAL A 82 -3.39 17.08 -22.35
C VAL A 82 -3.83 18.33 -21.59
N LEU A 83 -2.97 18.87 -20.73
CA LEU A 83 -3.27 20.10 -19.98
C LEU A 83 -3.56 21.28 -20.91
N SER A 84 -2.78 21.42 -21.99
CA SER A 84 -2.94 22.50 -22.97
C SER A 84 -4.22 22.36 -23.82
N ALA A 85 -4.76 21.15 -23.95
CA ALA A 85 -5.99 20.88 -24.69
C ALA A 85 -7.26 21.22 -23.89
N LEU A 86 -7.16 21.34 -22.56
CA LEU A 86 -8.28 21.67 -21.69
C LEU A 86 -8.55 23.18 -21.71
N PRO A 87 -9.79 23.63 -21.97
CA PRO A 87 -10.15 25.02 -21.77
C PRO A 87 -9.88 25.48 -20.33
N GLU A 88 -9.44 26.73 -20.15
CA GLU A 88 -9.16 27.29 -18.82
C GLU A 88 -10.38 27.17 -17.89
N GLY A 89 -10.19 26.60 -16.70
CA GLY A 89 -11.25 26.39 -15.71
C GLY A 89 -12.32 25.34 -16.08
N SER A 90 -12.08 24.53 -17.11
CA SER A 90 -13.02 23.48 -17.54
C SER A 90 -12.82 22.13 -16.86
N ALA A 91 -11.67 21.94 -16.20
CA ALA A 91 -11.32 20.67 -15.58
C ALA A 91 -11.48 20.73 -14.06
N LYS A 92 -11.89 19.62 -13.44
CA LYS A 92 -11.86 19.41 -11.99
C LYS A 92 -11.06 18.18 -11.62
N ALA A 93 -10.37 18.24 -10.49
CA ALA A 93 -9.60 17.14 -9.94
C ALA A 93 -9.60 17.20 -8.40
N ASN A 94 -10.53 16.45 -7.79
CA ASN A 94 -10.73 16.39 -6.34
C ASN A 94 -10.21 15.05 -5.81
N VAL A 95 -9.03 15.07 -5.18
CA VAL A 95 -8.45 13.87 -4.56
C VAL A 95 -9.18 13.56 -3.26
N VAL A 96 -9.84 12.40 -3.21
CA VAL A 96 -10.63 11.93 -2.06
C VAL A 96 -9.80 11.11 -1.09
N ARG A 97 -8.90 10.26 -1.61
CA ARG A 97 -7.97 9.45 -0.80
C ARG A 97 -6.57 9.52 -1.38
N ALA A 98 -5.56 9.47 -0.52
CA ALA A 98 -4.17 9.46 -0.91
C ALA A 98 -3.35 8.60 0.05
N ALA A 99 -2.67 7.60 -0.49
CA ALA A 99 -1.85 6.66 0.26
C ALA A 99 -0.47 6.51 -0.38
N GLN A 100 0.54 6.21 0.43
CA GLN A 100 1.93 6.04 0.04
C GLN A 100 2.46 4.70 0.54
N ASP A 101 3.09 3.95 -0.35
CA ASP A 101 3.69 2.64 -0.09
C ASP A 101 5.10 2.61 -0.70
N GLY A 102 6.10 2.79 0.15
CA GLY A 102 7.48 2.99 -0.28
C GLY A 102 7.61 4.17 -1.25
N ASP A 103 8.08 3.87 -2.46
CA ASP A 103 8.28 4.82 -3.55
C ASP A 103 7.03 5.03 -4.41
N TYR A 104 5.90 4.39 -4.09
CA TYR A 104 4.64 4.56 -4.79
C TYR A 104 3.68 5.43 -3.99
N VAL A 105 2.90 6.25 -4.70
CA VAL A 105 1.72 6.94 -4.16
C VAL A 105 0.54 6.56 -5.02
N PHE A 106 -0.58 6.17 -4.41
CA PHE A 106 -1.84 6.02 -5.12
C PHE A 106 -2.89 6.98 -4.60
N LEU A 107 -3.71 7.49 -5.52
CA LEU A 107 -4.76 8.47 -5.28
C LEU A 107 -6.10 7.91 -5.75
N HIS A 108 -7.16 8.32 -5.09
CA HIS A 108 -8.54 8.08 -5.52
C HIS A 108 -9.19 9.43 -5.79
N THR A 109 -9.55 9.70 -7.04
CA THR A 109 -9.82 11.05 -7.51
C THR A 109 -11.17 11.14 -8.21
N GLU A 110 -11.95 12.17 -7.87
CA GLU A 110 -13.08 12.62 -8.65
C GLU A 110 -12.61 13.63 -9.69
N TYR A 111 -12.95 13.36 -10.95
CA TYR A 111 -12.54 14.17 -12.08
C TYR A 111 -13.75 14.69 -12.85
N ASP A 112 -13.62 15.89 -13.41
CA ASP A 112 -14.50 16.38 -14.46
C ASP A 112 -13.63 17.00 -15.54
N PHE A 113 -13.17 16.20 -16.49
CA PHE A 113 -12.46 16.66 -17.67
C PHE A 113 -12.81 15.74 -18.84
N PHE A 114 -13.34 16.30 -19.92
CA PHE A 114 -14.03 15.52 -20.96
C PHE A 114 -15.20 14.66 -20.42
N GLY A 115 -15.79 15.08 -19.29
CA GLY A 115 -16.92 14.41 -18.62
C GLY A 115 -16.59 13.94 -17.20
N PRO A 116 -17.60 13.74 -16.34
CA PRO A 116 -17.42 13.27 -14.97
C PRO A 116 -16.92 11.82 -14.92
N LYS A 117 -15.88 11.57 -14.13
CA LYS A 117 -15.28 10.25 -13.95
C LYS A 117 -14.66 10.12 -12.56
N VAL A 118 -14.51 8.89 -12.11
CA VAL A 118 -13.68 8.53 -10.97
C VAL A 118 -12.45 7.80 -11.48
N GLY A 119 -11.33 7.98 -10.78
CA GLY A 119 -10.09 7.34 -11.13
C GLY A 119 -9.27 6.93 -9.94
N PHE A 120 -8.42 5.93 -10.18
CA PHE A 120 -7.23 5.72 -9.37
C PHE A 120 -6.02 6.14 -10.18
N ASP A 121 -5.12 6.89 -9.54
CA ASP A 121 -3.83 7.27 -10.11
C ASP A 121 -2.74 6.62 -9.26
N ILE A 122 -1.68 6.08 -9.87
CA ILE A 122 -0.50 5.54 -9.21
C ILE A 122 0.72 6.28 -9.75
N PHE A 123 1.57 6.77 -8.86
CA PHE A 123 2.84 7.43 -9.19
C PHE A 123 3.99 6.68 -8.55
N ARG A 124 5.06 6.43 -9.31
CA ARG A 124 6.35 6.00 -8.74
C ARG A 124 7.30 7.17 -8.64
N PHE A 125 8.06 7.21 -7.56
CA PHE A 125 9.03 8.24 -7.25
C PHE A 125 10.46 7.69 -7.30
N GLU A 126 11.39 8.53 -7.74
CA GLU A 126 12.83 8.38 -7.55
C GLU A 126 13.41 9.73 -7.14
N ASP A 127 14.27 9.75 -6.12
CA ASP A 127 14.92 10.97 -5.62
C ASP A 127 13.92 12.13 -5.34
N GLY A 128 12.72 11.78 -4.88
CA GLY A 128 11.65 12.74 -4.55
C GLY A 128 10.94 13.37 -5.75
N LEU A 129 11.14 12.83 -6.96
CA LEU A 129 10.45 13.22 -8.21
C LEU A 129 9.63 12.07 -8.77
N ILE A 130 8.50 12.38 -9.39
CA ILE A 130 7.66 11.41 -10.11
C ILE A 130 8.39 10.98 -11.38
N VAL A 131 8.58 9.67 -11.54
CA VAL A 131 9.22 9.07 -12.71
C VAL A 131 8.31 8.16 -13.49
N GLU A 132 7.12 7.84 -12.99
CA GLU A 132 6.20 6.94 -13.67
C GLU A 132 4.77 7.15 -13.20
N HIS A 133 3.80 6.93 -14.09
CA HIS A 133 2.39 7.11 -13.80
C HIS A 133 1.51 6.06 -14.48
N TRP A 134 0.57 5.53 -13.72
CA TRP A 134 -0.54 4.70 -14.18
C TRP A 134 -1.84 5.31 -13.71
N ASP A 135 -2.91 5.08 -14.46
CA ASP A 135 -4.26 5.35 -13.98
C ASP A 135 -5.24 4.26 -14.39
N ASN A 136 -6.41 4.27 -13.78
CA ASN A 136 -7.60 3.62 -14.28
C ASN A 136 -8.76 4.61 -14.15
N LEU A 137 -9.57 4.77 -15.20
CA LEU A 137 -10.68 5.75 -15.22
C LEU A 137 -12.01 5.10 -15.61
N GLN A 138 -13.08 5.48 -14.92
CA GLN A 138 -14.44 5.04 -15.22
C GLN A 138 -15.44 6.20 -15.05
N PRO A 139 -16.48 6.30 -15.90
CA PRO A 139 -17.56 7.27 -15.70
C PRO A 139 -18.20 7.15 -14.32
N ILE A 140 -18.59 8.29 -13.74
CA ILE A 140 -19.40 8.29 -12.52
C ILE A 140 -20.77 7.69 -12.82
N ALA A 141 -21.19 6.74 -11.98
CA ALA A 141 -22.49 6.11 -12.02
C ALA A 141 -23.44 6.65 -10.95
N GLU A 142 -24.73 6.32 -11.08
CA GLU A 142 -25.69 6.49 -10.00
C GLU A 142 -25.30 5.61 -8.79
N PRO A 143 -25.77 5.95 -7.57
CA PRO A 143 -25.52 5.12 -6.41
C PRO A 143 -25.92 3.66 -6.63
N ASN A 144 -25.13 2.75 -6.05
CA ASN A 144 -25.35 1.32 -6.16
C ASN A 144 -26.67 0.89 -5.49
N PRO A 145 -27.07 -0.40 -5.57
CA PRO A 145 -28.33 -0.86 -4.97
C PRO A 145 -28.45 -0.62 -3.45
N SER A 146 -27.33 -0.41 -2.76
CA SER A 146 -27.27 -0.06 -1.34
C SER A 146 -27.17 1.44 -1.06
N GLY A 147 -27.19 2.29 -2.09
CA GLY A 147 -27.14 3.75 -1.99
C GLY A 147 -25.74 4.35 -1.82
N ARG A 148 -24.67 3.59 -2.05
CA ARG A 148 -23.27 4.05 -2.01
C ARG A 148 -22.80 4.52 -3.37
N THR A 149 -21.86 5.45 -3.37
CA THR A 149 -21.24 6.00 -4.57
C THR A 149 -19.85 5.38 -4.78
N GLN A 150 -19.21 5.68 -5.91
CA GLN A 150 -17.83 5.29 -6.13
C GLN A 150 -16.83 6.07 -5.25
N LEU A 151 -17.23 7.14 -4.54
CA LEU A 151 -16.31 8.08 -3.88
C LEU A 151 -16.54 8.22 -2.36
N ASP A 152 -17.72 7.91 -1.84
CA ASP A 152 -18.05 8.01 -0.42
C ASP A 152 -17.35 6.94 0.44
N GLY A 153 -17.56 7.02 1.76
CA GLY A 153 -16.91 6.17 2.75
C GLY A 153 -15.68 6.81 3.42
N PRO A 154 -15.01 6.11 4.34
CA PRO A 154 -13.89 6.63 5.13
C PRO A 154 -12.69 7.05 4.26
N THR A 155 -11.89 7.99 4.76
CA THR A 155 -10.66 8.44 4.11
C THR A 155 -9.43 8.40 5.03
N GLU A 156 -9.64 8.09 6.31
CA GLU A 156 -8.59 8.08 7.33
C GLU A 156 -7.77 6.79 7.24
N ILE A 157 -6.46 6.95 7.17
CA ILE A 157 -5.49 5.86 7.23
C ILE A 157 -5.24 5.51 8.70
N THR A 158 -5.55 4.28 9.07
CA THR A 158 -5.31 3.71 10.40
C THR A 158 -4.55 2.38 10.27
N GLN A 159 -4.17 1.74 11.38
CA GLN A 159 -3.51 0.42 11.37
C GLN A 159 -2.23 0.37 10.51
N THR A 160 -1.41 1.43 10.54
CA THR A 160 -0.20 1.54 9.70
C THR A 160 0.85 0.47 10.01
N ASP A 161 0.84 -0.07 11.22
CA ASP A 161 1.65 -1.20 11.70
C ASP A 161 1.22 -2.57 11.14
N MET A 162 0.03 -2.65 10.54
CA MET A 162 -0.58 -3.85 9.94
C MET A 162 -0.53 -3.83 8.40
N THR A 163 0.15 -2.84 7.80
CA THR A 163 0.17 -2.65 6.34
C THR A 163 0.59 -3.91 5.59
N VAL A 164 1.63 -4.60 6.06
CA VAL A 164 2.17 -5.79 5.39
C VAL A 164 1.16 -6.95 5.40
N GLU A 165 0.50 -7.18 6.54
CA GLU A 165 -0.55 -8.18 6.71
C GLU A 165 -1.80 -7.87 5.89
N ASN A 166 -2.21 -6.60 5.88
CA ASN A 166 -3.36 -6.15 5.12
C ASN A 166 -3.12 -6.34 3.61
N LYS A 167 -1.93 -5.98 3.12
CA LYS A 167 -1.49 -6.26 1.74
C LYS A 167 -1.54 -7.76 1.44
N ALA A 168 -1.02 -8.59 2.33
CA ALA A 168 -1.02 -10.04 2.15
C ALA A 168 -2.43 -10.65 2.18
N LEU A 169 -3.33 -10.16 3.05
CA LEU A 169 -4.73 -10.55 3.11
C LEU A 169 -5.46 -10.28 1.79
N VAL A 170 -5.31 -9.06 1.26
CA VAL A 170 -5.96 -8.65 0.02
C VAL A 170 -5.38 -9.38 -1.19
N ALA A 171 -4.06 -9.59 -1.24
CA ALA A 171 -3.44 -10.38 -2.30
C ALA A 171 -3.97 -11.82 -2.35
N ASP A 172 -4.09 -12.46 -1.20
CA ASP A 172 -4.66 -13.81 -1.08
C ASP A 172 -6.17 -13.82 -1.41
N PHE A 173 -6.92 -12.78 -1.05
CA PHE A 173 -8.31 -12.63 -1.47
C PHE A 173 -8.43 -12.56 -3.01
N VAL A 174 -7.65 -11.70 -3.66
CA VAL A 174 -7.66 -11.55 -5.12
C VAL A 174 -7.32 -12.88 -5.80
N ASP A 175 -6.26 -13.57 -5.37
CA ASP A 175 -5.86 -14.84 -5.95
C ASP A 175 -6.87 -15.96 -5.68
N THR A 176 -7.26 -16.16 -4.42
CA THR A 176 -8.14 -17.27 -4.02
C THR A 176 -9.57 -17.10 -4.51
N ILE A 177 -10.13 -15.89 -4.40
CA ILE A 177 -11.54 -15.62 -4.71
C ILE A 177 -11.71 -15.13 -6.14
N LEU A 178 -10.99 -14.09 -6.55
CA LEU A 178 -11.26 -13.43 -7.85
C LEU A 178 -10.62 -14.19 -9.02
N ILE A 179 -9.39 -14.68 -8.87
CA ILE A 179 -8.67 -15.42 -9.92
C ILE A 179 -9.07 -16.89 -9.92
N LYS A 180 -8.99 -17.58 -8.77
CA LYS A 180 -9.26 -19.03 -8.68
C LYS A 180 -10.74 -19.37 -8.51
N GLY A 181 -11.58 -18.42 -8.11
CA GLY A 181 -13.03 -18.65 -7.96
C GLY A 181 -13.41 -19.53 -6.76
N ASP A 182 -12.52 -19.72 -5.77
CA ASP A 182 -12.77 -20.62 -4.63
C ASP A 182 -13.63 -19.95 -3.55
N MET A 183 -14.91 -19.71 -3.89
CA MET A 183 -15.89 -19.07 -3.00
C MET A 183 -16.11 -19.84 -1.69
N SER A 184 -15.70 -21.11 -1.59
CA SER A 184 -15.77 -21.87 -0.34
C SER A 184 -14.89 -21.28 0.77
N LYS A 185 -13.90 -20.46 0.41
CA LYS A 185 -12.97 -19.79 1.33
C LYS A 185 -13.33 -18.33 1.62
N ILE A 186 -14.43 -17.80 1.10
CA ILE A 186 -14.77 -16.38 1.23
C ILE A 186 -14.78 -15.89 2.70
N GLY A 187 -15.25 -16.74 3.62
CA GLY A 187 -15.29 -16.45 5.05
C GLY A 187 -13.92 -16.26 5.72
N MET A 188 -12.84 -16.64 5.05
CA MET A 188 -11.47 -16.35 5.50
C MET A 188 -11.16 -14.84 5.39
N PHE A 189 -11.77 -14.16 4.41
CA PHE A 189 -11.45 -12.78 4.05
C PHE A 189 -12.50 -11.78 4.50
N ILE A 190 -13.78 -12.15 4.39
CA ILE A 190 -14.92 -11.26 4.64
C ILE A 190 -15.85 -11.94 5.64
N ASP A 191 -16.32 -11.19 6.64
CA ASP A 191 -17.30 -11.70 7.60
C ASP A 191 -18.71 -11.78 6.98
N PRO A 192 -19.56 -12.71 7.43
CA PRO A 192 -20.78 -13.05 6.69
C PRO A 192 -21.95 -12.09 6.89
N LYS A 193 -21.90 -11.12 7.82
CA LYS A 193 -23.06 -10.25 8.02
C LYS A 193 -23.08 -9.14 6.96
N PRO A 194 -24.26 -8.73 6.48
CA PRO A 194 -24.35 -7.71 5.43
C PRO A 194 -23.67 -6.38 5.78
N GLU A 195 -23.74 -5.96 7.04
CA GLU A 195 -23.09 -4.74 7.53
C GLU A 195 -21.55 -4.83 7.60
N ASP A 196 -20.98 -6.04 7.47
CA ASP A 196 -19.54 -6.28 7.60
C ASP A 196 -18.79 -6.11 6.27
N TYR A 197 -19.48 -5.94 5.13
CA TYR A 197 -18.86 -5.71 3.82
C TYR A 197 -19.62 -4.69 2.97
N LEU A 198 -19.10 -3.47 2.94
CA LEU A 198 -19.71 -2.37 2.20
C LEU A 198 -19.20 -2.32 0.76
N GLN A 199 -20.09 -2.13 -0.21
CA GLN A 199 -19.73 -2.07 -1.64
C GLN A 199 -19.88 -0.66 -2.20
N HIS A 200 -18.91 -0.26 -3.02
CA HIS A 200 -18.96 0.98 -3.82
C HIS A 200 -18.90 0.73 -5.32
N ASN A 201 -18.71 -0.52 -5.77
CA ASN A 201 -19.00 -0.90 -7.15
C ASN A 201 -20.47 -0.56 -7.45
N SER A 202 -20.70 0.22 -8.51
CA SER A 202 -22.02 0.78 -8.86
C SER A 202 -23.09 -0.28 -9.15
N MET A 203 -22.68 -1.53 -9.42
CA MET A 203 -23.55 -2.64 -9.79
C MET A 203 -23.75 -3.67 -8.68
N VAL A 204 -23.04 -3.55 -7.55
CA VAL A 204 -23.01 -4.56 -6.49
C VAL A 204 -23.57 -3.99 -5.20
N ALA A 205 -24.50 -4.70 -4.58
CA ALA A 205 -25.05 -4.35 -3.26
C ALA A 205 -24.09 -4.78 -2.13
N ASP A 206 -24.30 -4.25 -0.93
CA ASP A 206 -23.55 -4.65 0.26
C ASP A 206 -23.67 -6.14 0.59
N GLY A 207 -22.70 -6.61 1.37
CA GLY A 207 -22.66 -7.94 1.94
C GLY A 207 -22.31 -9.01 0.91
N LEU A 208 -22.01 -10.20 1.43
CA LEU A 208 -21.73 -11.36 0.59
C LEU A 208 -22.94 -11.79 -0.25
N ASP A 209 -24.16 -11.50 0.21
CA ASP A 209 -25.38 -11.74 -0.57
C ASP A 209 -25.45 -10.83 -1.81
N GLY A 210 -25.09 -9.55 -1.66
CA GLY A 210 -25.03 -8.59 -2.77
C GLY A 210 -23.98 -8.97 -3.81
N LEU A 211 -22.76 -9.29 -3.35
CA LEU A 211 -21.69 -9.81 -4.19
C LEU A 211 -22.10 -11.11 -4.91
N GLY A 212 -22.64 -12.07 -4.17
CA GLY A 212 -23.07 -13.36 -4.71
C GLY A 212 -24.18 -13.22 -5.77
N ALA A 213 -25.13 -12.31 -5.55
CA ALA A 213 -26.19 -12.02 -6.51
C ALA A 213 -25.64 -11.41 -7.81
N ALA A 214 -24.71 -10.45 -7.71
CA ALA A 214 -24.08 -9.83 -8.87
C ALA A 214 -23.27 -10.84 -9.70
N LEU A 215 -22.42 -11.65 -9.05
CA LEU A 215 -21.61 -12.67 -9.72
C LEU A 215 -22.50 -13.72 -10.42
N LYS A 216 -23.56 -14.16 -9.75
CA LYS A 216 -24.54 -15.08 -10.33
C LYS A 216 -25.22 -14.48 -11.56
N ALA A 217 -25.65 -13.22 -11.50
CA ALA A 217 -26.29 -12.55 -12.62
C ALA A 217 -25.37 -12.43 -13.85
N LEU A 218 -24.10 -12.10 -13.64
CA LEU A 218 -23.09 -12.05 -14.71
C LEU A 218 -22.84 -13.43 -15.33
N ALA A 219 -22.77 -14.48 -14.50
CA ALA A 219 -22.61 -15.85 -14.97
C ALA A 219 -23.83 -16.32 -15.80
N GLU A 220 -25.05 -16.04 -15.34
CA GLU A 220 -26.29 -16.36 -16.06
C GLU A 220 -26.42 -15.58 -17.38
N ALA A 221 -25.89 -14.36 -17.43
CA ALA A 221 -25.82 -13.56 -18.66
C ALA A 221 -24.72 -14.02 -19.64
N GLY A 222 -23.87 -14.98 -19.25
CA GLY A 222 -22.76 -15.46 -20.07
C GLY A 222 -21.61 -14.46 -20.21
N THR A 223 -21.53 -13.49 -19.31
CA THR A 223 -20.50 -12.44 -19.31
C THR A 223 -19.84 -12.34 -17.94
N PRO A 224 -19.17 -13.41 -17.46
CA PRO A 224 -18.49 -13.35 -16.18
C PRO A 224 -17.39 -12.29 -16.20
N MET A 225 -17.14 -11.69 -15.05
CA MET A 225 -15.92 -10.95 -14.80
C MET A 225 -14.82 -11.96 -14.52
N VAL A 226 -13.75 -11.95 -15.31
CA VAL A 226 -12.66 -12.93 -15.22
C VAL A 226 -11.38 -12.19 -14.87
N TYR A 227 -10.77 -12.56 -13.76
CA TYR A 227 -9.44 -12.10 -13.36
C TYR A 227 -8.41 -13.15 -13.79
N THR A 228 -7.26 -12.69 -14.28
CA THR A 228 -6.23 -13.55 -14.87
C THR A 228 -4.84 -13.32 -14.27
N ALA A 229 -4.57 -12.10 -13.80
CA ALA A 229 -3.33 -11.75 -13.11
C ALA A 229 -3.57 -10.62 -12.11
N ASN A 230 -2.74 -10.59 -11.08
CA ASN A 230 -2.62 -9.48 -10.15
C ASN A 230 -1.21 -8.90 -10.29
N HIS A 231 -1.11 -7.68 -10.81
CA HIS A 231 0.14 -7.03 -11.22
C HIS A 231 0.79 -6.21 -10.10
N LYS A 232 -0.01 -5.67 -9.18
CA LYS A 232 0.51 -4.83 -8.09
C LYS A 232 -0.42 -4.86 -6.89
N ILE A 233 0.19 -4.90 -5.70
CA ILE A 233 -0.48 -4.66 -4.41
C ILE A 233 0.21 -3.48 -3.74
N LEU A 234 -0.52 -2.39 -3.53
CA LEU A 234 -0.07 -1.20 -2.82
C LEU A 234 -0.93 -0.98 -1.58
N GLY A 235 -0.36 -0.58 -0.45
CA GLY A 235 -1.15 -0.29 0.74
C GLY A 235 -0.48 0.63 1.73
N GLU A 236 -1.31 1.39 2.45
CA GLU A 236 -0.91 2.17 3.62
C GLU A 236 -1.96 1.94 4.72
N GLY A 237 -1.54 1.25 5.77
CA GLY A 237 -2.41 0.88 6.88
C GLY A 237 -3.61 0.04 6.45
N ASN A 238 -4.80 0.54 6.73
CA ASN A 238 -6.08 -0.12 6.48
C ASN A 238 -6.53 -0.07 5.00
N PHE A 239 -5.88 0.71 4.13
CA PHE A 239 -6.23 0.77 2.70
C PHE A 239 -5.23 0.00 1.84
N VAL A 240 -5.74 -0.88 0.98
CA VAL A 240 -4.94 -1.67 0.05
C VAL A 240 -5.57 -1.65 -1.35
N LEU A 241 -4.81 -1.19 -2.33
CA LEU A 241 -5.14 -1.20 -3.75
C LEU A 241 -4.53 -2.44 -4.43
N ALA A 242 -5.36 -3.20 -5.13
CA ALA A 242 -4.95 -4.27 -6.03
C ALA A 242 -5.13 -3.85 -7.49
N VAL A 243 -4.11 -4.10 -8.32
CA VAL A 243 -4.14 -3.82 -9.76
C VAL A 243 -4.15 -5.14 -10.51
N SER A 244 -5.29 -5.49 -11.10
CA SER A 244 -5.51 -6.78 -11.75
C SER A 244 -5.84 -6.65 -13.24
N GLU A 245 -5.63 -7.74 -13.96
CA GLU A 245 -5.92 -7.87 -15.39
C GLU A 245 -6.90 -9.01 -15.63
N GLY A 246 -7.78 -8.82 -16.62
CA GLY A 246 -8.51 -9.94 -17.20
C GLY A 246 -9.51 -9.54 -18.26
N THR A 247 -10.73 -10.04 -18.17
CA THR A 247 -11.76 -9.84 -19.19
C THR A 247 -13.11 -9.52 -18.55
N PHE A 248 -13.77 -8.49 -19.07
CA PHE A 248 -15.14 -8.14 -18.71
C PHE A 248 -15.96 -7.82 -19.96
N LEU A 249 -17.18 -8.37 -20.05
CA LEU A 249 -18.05 -8.24 -21.23
C LEU A 249 -17.35 -8.62 -22.57
N GLY A 250 -16.40 -9.55 -22.51
CA GLY A 250 -15.62 -10.00 -23.67
C GLY A 250 -14.45 -9.11 -24.07
N ASN A 251 -14.16 -8.04 -23.33
CA ASN A 251 -13.06 -7.13 -23.61
C ASN A 251 -11.92 -7.28 -22.60
N HIS A 252 -10.67 -7.13 -23.07
CA HIS A 252 -9.49 -7.02 -22.21
C HIS A 252 -9.65 -5.84 -21.26
N THR A 253 -9.48 -6.06 -19.96
CA THR A 253 -9.91 -5.12 -18.91
C THR A 253 -8.87 -5.04 -17.80
N SER A 254 -8.67 -3.83 -17.29
CA SER A 254 -7.91 -3.49 -16.09
C SER A 254 -8.87 -3.23 -14.93
N PHE A 255 -8.61 -3.88 -13.80
CA PHE A 255 -9.37 -3.75 -12.56
C PHE A 255 -8.48 -3.13 -11.49
N TYR A 256 -8.91 -2.00 -10.94
CA TYR A 256 -8.24 -1.38 -9.80
C TYR A 256 -9.20 -1.46 -8.63
N ASP A 257 -8.92 -2.34 -7.69
CA ASP A 257 -9.78 -2.68 -6.56
C ASP A 257 -9.15 -2.15 -5.27
N LEU A 258 -9.75 -1.13 -4.66
CA LEU A 258 -9.34 -0.60 -3.36
C LEU A 258 -10.17 -1.27 -2.26
N PHE A 259 -9.50 -1.83 -1.27
CA PHE A 259 -10.11 -2.45 -0.11
C PHE A 259 -9.78 -1.67 1.15
N ARG A 260 -10.75 -1.57 2.06
CA ARG A 260 -10.48 -1.25 3.47
C ARG A 260 -10.50 -2.54 4.28
N VAL A 261 -9.48 -2.70 5.12
CA VAL A 261 -9.32 -3.81 6.05
C VAL A 261 -9.57 -3.32 7.47
N GLU A 262 -10.22 -4.14 8.28
CA GLU A 262 -10.42 -3.90 9.70
C GLU A 262 -10.43 -5.25 10.43
N ASN A 263 -9.73 -5.36 11.55
CA ASN A 263 -9.64 -6.59 12.36
C ASN A 263 -9.29 -7.86 11.53
N GLY A 264 -8.39 -7.73 10.55
CA GLY A 264 -7.97 -8.84 9.69
C GLY A 264 -9.03 -9.31 8.69
N LYS A 265 -10.06 -8.49 8.43
CA LYS A 265 -11.13 -8.74 7.47
C LYS A 265 -11.26 -7.59 6.48
N ILE A 266 -11.61 -7.92 5.24
CA ILE A 266 -11.99 -6.92 4.24
C ILE A 266 -13.41 -6.48 4.57
N VAL A 267 -13.60 -5.19 4.81
CA VAL A 267 -14.87 -4.63 5.28
C VAL A 267 -15.51 -3.62 4.33
N GLU A 268 -14.78 -3.16 3.31
CA GLU A 268 -15.27 -2.18 2.35
C GLU A 268 -14.46 -2.25 1.06
N HIS A 269 -15.10 -1.99 -0.08
CA HIS A 269 -14.44 -2.08 -1.38
C HIS A 269 -14.98 -1.07 -2.41
N TRP A 270 -14.05 -0.46 -3.13
CA TRP A 270 -14.26 0.43 -4.27
C TRP A 270 -13.50 -0.11 -5.47
N ASP A 271 -14.02 0.10 -6.67
CA ASP A 271 -13.32 -0.26 -7.88
C ASP A 271 -13.43 0.78 -9.00
N VAL A 272 -12.47 0.69 -9.91
CA VAL A 272 -12.52 1.31 -11.23
C VAL A 272 -12.22 0.22 -12.24
N ILE A 273 -13.12 0.04 -13.20
CA ILE A 273 -13.04 -0.99 -14.24
C ILE A 273 -12.88 -0.30 -15.60
N GLU A 274 -11.75 -0.52 -16.26
CA GLU A 274 -11.43 0.13 -17.53
C GLU A 274 -11.13 -0.90 -18.61
N THR A 275 -11.82 -0.79 -19.74
CA THR A 275 -11.50 -1.58 -20.93
C THR A 275 -10.18 -1.11 -21.52
N ILE A 276 -9.26 -2.03 -21.75
CA ILE A 276 -7.98 -1.74 -22.38
C ILE A 276 -8.21 -1.67 -23.91
N PRO A 277 -7.91 -0.52 -24.55
CA PRO A 277 -8.07 -0.39 -25.99
C PRO A 277 -7.06 -1.29 -26.74
N SER A 278 -7.32 -1.55 -28.02
CA SER A 278 -6.35 -2.29 -28.85
C SER A 278 -5.06 -1.47 -29.06
N GLU A 279 -3.92 -2.15 -29.21
CA GLU A 279 -2.59 -1.51 -29.30
C GLU A 279 -2.49 -0.42 -30.38
N ASP A 280 -3.23 -0.54 -31.48
CA ASP A 280 -3.26 0.47 -32.55
C ASP A 280 -3.87 1.81 -32.13
N GLN A 281 -4.57 1.85 -31.00
CA GLN A 281 -5.18 3.05 -30.44
C GLN A 281 -4.30 3.72 -29.37
N TRP A 282 -3.22 3.06 -28.94
CA TRP A 282 -2.37 3.54 -27.85
C TRP A 282 -1.56 4.76 -28.28
N LYS A 283 -1.37 5.71 -27.36
CA LYS A 283 -0.56 6.92 -27.54
C LYS A 283 0.88 6.78 -27.05
N ASN A 284 1.18 5.69 -26.37
CA ASN A 284 2.51 5.27 -25.92
C ASN A 284 2.65 3.75 -26.10
N ASP A 285 3.86 3.23 -25.93
CA ASP A 285 4.22 1.81 -26.06
C ASP A 285 4.59 1.15 -24.71
N ASN A 286 4.31 1.82 -23.59
CA ASN A 286 4.68 1.36 -22.25
C ASN A 286 3.73 0.28 -21.68
N GLY A 287 2.55 0.11 -22.30
CA GLY A 287 1.53 -0.84 -21.87
C GLY A 287 0.77 -0.41 -20.60
N LYS A 288 -0.30 -1.15 -20.25
CA LYS A 288 -1.20 -0.78 -19.12
C LYS A 288 -0.63 -1.11 -17.74
N PHE A 289 0.19 -2.16 -17.63
CA PHE A 289 0.59 -2.70 -16.33
C PHE A 289 2.01 -2.33 -15.95
N GLY A 290 3.04 -2.60 -16.76
CA GLY A 290 4.40 -2.00 -16.64
C GLY A 290 5.14 -2.10 -15.29
N PHE A 291 4.54 -2.67 -14.24
CA PHE A 291 5.10 -2.71 -12.90
C PHE A 291 6.29 -3.65 -12.86
N GLU A 292 7.40 -3.17 -12.34
CA GLU A 292 8.48 -4.03 -11.88
C GLU A 292 8.12 -4.55 -10.49
N SER A 293 8.24 -5.87 -10.31
CA SER A 293 8.18 -6.48 -8.98
C SER A 293 9.59 -6.66 -8.47
N ASP A 294 9.90 -6.03 -7.35
CA ASP A 294 11.26 -6.03 -6.80
C ASP A 294 11.51 -7.29 -5.96
N TYR A 295 10.47 -7.78 -5.29
CA TYR A 295 10.52 -8.93 -4.39
C TYR A 295 9.13 -9.48 -4.07
N VAL A 296 9.12 -10.66 -3.46
CA VAL A 296 7.94 -11.29 -2.84
C VAL A 296 8.02 -11.15 -1.34
N VAL A 297 6.91 -10.75 -0.73
CA VAL A 297 6.73 -10.72 0.72
C VAL A 297 5.95 -11.96 1.13
N GLU A 298 6.49 -12.72 2.07
CA GLU A 298 5.81 -13.81 2.75
C GLU A 298 5.53 -13.42 4.19
N VAL A 299 4.28 -13.57 4.61
CA VAL A 299 3.80 -13.19 5.93
C VAL A 299 3.24 -14.42 6.62
N ALA A 300 3.80 -14.76 7.78
CA ALA A 300 3.30 -15.77 8.68
C ALA A 300 2.81 -15.11 9.97
N THR A 301 1.59 -15.43 10.39
CA THR A 301 1.05 -15.01 11.68
C THR A 301 0.51 -16.21 12.44
N PHE A 302 0.81 -16.33 13.72
CA PHE A 302 0.34 -17.44 14.56
C PHE A 302 0.43 -17.08 16.05
N ASP A 303 -0.39 -17.73 16.86
CA ASP A 303 -0.27 -17.67 18.31
C ASP A 303 0.87 -18.58 18.79
N LEU A 304 1.51 -18.23 19.90
CA LEU A 304 2.43 -19.14 20.57
C LEU A 304 1.65 -20.22 21.31
N GLY A 305 2.22 -21.43 21.38
CA GLY A 305 1.60 -22.55 22.08
C GLY A 305 1.41 -22.29 23.57
N ASP A 306 0.49 -23.02 24.20
CA ASP A 306 0.12 -22.85 25.61
C ASP A 306 1.33 -22.73 26.55
N GLY A 307 1.43 -21.59 27.22
CA GLY A 307 2.47 -21.32 28.22
C GLY A 307 3.86 -20.99 27.65
N VAL A 308 3.98 -20.82 26.33
CA VAL A 308 5.20 -20.32 25.68
C VAL A 308 5.23 -18.79 25.75
N THR A 309 6.33 -18.24 26.24
CA THR A 309 6.58 -16.79 26.28
C THR A 309 7.35 -16.34 25.04
N ASP A 310 7.25 -15.05 24.70
CA ASP A 310 8.06 -14.43 23.66
C ASP A 310 9.56 -14.57 23.95
N GLU A 311 10.00 -14.41 25.20
CA GLU A 311 11.42 -14.58 25.55
C GLU A 311 11.93 -16.00 25.33
N GLN A 312 11.06 -17.01 25.46
CA GLN A 312 11.39 -18.39 25.13
C GLN A 312 11.40 -18.65 23.62
N PHE A 313 10.55 -17.96 22.86
CA PHE A 313 10.38 -18.21 21.43
C PHE A 313 11.39 -17.46 20.56
N ILE A 314 11.81 -16.24 20.93
CA ILE A 314 12.83 -15.45 20.23
C ILE A 314 14.07 -16.27 19.80
N PRO A 315 14.76 -17.02 20.69
CA PRO A 315 15.93 -17.79 20.27
C PRO A 315 15.61 -18.96 19.34
N ILE A 316 14.39 -19.51 19.41
CA ILE A 316 13.93 -20.63 18.56
C ILE A 316 13.65 -20.10 17.15
N ASP A 317 12.93 -19.00 17.07
CA ASP A 317 12.66 -18.27 15.83
C ASP A 317 13.96 -17.82 15.15
N LYS A 318 14.92 -17.29 15.92
CA LYS A 318 16.24 -16.90 15.40
C LYS A 318 17.04 -18.10 14.87
N ALA A 319 16.95 -19.26 15.52
CA ALA A 319 17.61 -20.47 15.04
C ALA A 319 17.05 -20.92 13.68
N VAL A 320 15.75 -20.79 13.44
CA VAL A 320 15.13 -21.05 12.12
C VAL A 320 15.70 -20.14 11.05
N GLU A 321 15.81 -18.84 11.32
CA GLU A 321 16.43 -17.89 10.40
C GLU A 321 17.87 -18.28 10.07
N GLU A 322 18.74 -18.35 11.08
CA GLU A 322 20.19 -18.49 10.90
C GLU A 322 20.60 -19.85 10.33
N THR A 323 19.86 -20.91 10.69
CA THR A 323 20.24 -22.27 10.32
C THR A 323 19.63 -22.70 8.99
N HIS A 324 18.51 -22.10 8.57
CA HIS A 324 17.74 -22.55 7.42
C HIS A 324 17.28 -21.42 6.48
N VAL A 325 16.41 -20.51 6.91
CA VAL A 325 15.71 -19.56 6.02
C VAL A 325 16.71 -18.61 5.34
N ALA A 326 17.65 -18.04 6.10
CA ALA A 326 18.65 -17.12 5.56
C ALA A 326 19.70 -17.79 4.62
N LYS A 327 19.66 -19.12 4.51
CA LYS A 327 20.54 -19.89 3.60
C LYS A 327 19.85 -20.32 2.32
N GLN A 328 18.55 -20.05 2.19
CA GLN A 328 17.82 -20.41 0.99
C GLN A 328 18.19 -19.46 -0.17
N PRO A 329 18.24 -19.97 -1.42
CA PRO A 329 18.33 -19.12 -2.60
C PRO A 329 17.24 -18.05 -2.59
N GLY A 330 17.58 -16.85 -3.10
CA GLY A 330 16.63 -15.74 -3.19
C GLY A 330 16.22 -15.11 -1.86
N PHE A 331 16.77 -15.51 -0.71
CA PHE A 331 16.53 -14.81 0.55
C PHE A 331 17.07 -13.37 0.48
N LEU A 332 16.23 -12.39 0.84
CA LEU A 332 16.60 -10.98 0.90
C LEU A 332 16.69 -10.48 2.35
N SER A 333 15.63 -10.68 3.13
CA SER A 333 15.57 -10.29 4.54
C SER A 333 14.49 -11.05 5.28
N ARG A 334 14.56 -11.00 6.61
CA ARG A 334 13.53 -11.53 7.51
C ARG A 334 13.44 -10.68 8.77
N GLU A 335 12.22 -10.48 9.21
CA GLU A 335 11.90 -9.85 10.48
C GLU A 335 10.81 -10.67 11.18
N SER A 336 10.83 -10.66 12.52
CA SER A 336 9.87 -11.40 13.32
C SER A 336 9.75 -10.83 14.72
N GLY A 337 8.62 -11.08 15.36
CA GLY A 337 8.39 -10.66 16.73
C GLY A 337 6.94 -10.81 17.18
N MET A 338 6.72 -10.57 18.47
CA MET A 338 5.39 -10.46 19.06
C MET A 338 4.75 -9.12 18.66
N THR A 339 3.51 -9.14 18.16
CA THR A 339 2.74 -7.93 17.86
C THR A 339 2.08 -7.38 19.11
N GLU A 340 1.61 -6.12 19.05
CA GLU A 340 0.86 -5.50 20.16
C GLU A 340 -0.47 -6.24 20.43
N ASP A 341 -1.02 -6.90 19.42
CA ASP A 341 -2.25 -7.70 19.48
C ASP A 341 -2.04 -9.13 20.02
N GLY A 342 -0.80 -9.50 20.35
CA GLY A 342 -0.51 -10.74 21.08
C GLY A 342 -0.30 -11.98 20.23
N TYR A 343 -0.02 -11.84 18.93
CA TYR A 343 0.36 -12.95 18.06
C TYR A 343 1.80 -12.78 17.54
N TRP A 344 2.43 -13.88 17.16
CA TRP A 344 3.76 -13.87 16.56
C TRP A 344 3.66 -13.61 15.05
N ARG A 345 4.50 -12.71 14.56
CA ARG A 345 4.60 -12.34 13.15
C ARG A 345 5.98 -12.69 12.61
N VAL A 346 6.02 -13.23 11.39
CA VAL A 346 7.23 -13.40 10.60
C VAL A 346 6.99 -12.82 9.22
N ILE A 347 7.86 -11.91 8.78
CA ILE A 347 7.86 -11.35 7.43
C ILE A 347 9.18 -11.73 6.78
N VAL A 348 9.11 -12.34 5.60
CA VAL A 348 10.28 -12.76 4.82
C VAL A 348 10.20 -12.15 3.43
N HIS A 349 11.30 -11.54 3.00
CA HIS A 349 11.44 -10.99 1.67
C HIS A 349 12.26 -11.96 0.81
N TRP A 350 11.70 -12.32 -0.33
CA TRP A 350 12.23 -13.28 -1.29
C TRP A 350 12.42 -12.63 -2.66
N ALA A 351 13.41 -13.05 -3.43
CA ALA A 351 13.59 -12.58 -4.80
C ALA A 351 12.47 -13.04 -5.74
N SER A 352 11.80 -14.16 -5.43
CA SER A 352 10.69 -14.68 -6.23
C SER A 352 9.75 -15.59 -5.44
N PHE A 353 8.56 -15.85 -5.97
CA PHE A 353 7.64 -16.85 -5.43
C PHE A 353 8.26 -18.25 -5.43
N ALA A 354 9.07 -18.58 -6.44
CA ALA A 354 9.72 -19.87 -6.54
C ALA A 354 10.74 -20.10 -5.41
N ASP A 355 11.45 -19.04 -5.00
CA ASP A 355 12.38 -19.09 -3.87
C ASP A 355 11.63 -19.27 -2.54
N ALA A 356 10.51 -18.55 -2.35
CA ALA A 356 9.64 -18.71 -1.19
C ALA A 356 9.05 -20.14 -1.10
N ASP A 357 8.59 -20.69 -2.23
CA ASP A 357 8.10 -22.07 -2.32
C ASP A 357 9.21 -23.09 -2.01
N ALA A 358 10.42 -22.90 -2.55
CA ALA A 358 11.54 -23.79 -2.29
C ALA A 358 11.91 -23.81 -0.80
N SER A 359 11.94 -22.63 -0.16
CA SER A 359 12.14 -22.49 1.29
C SER A 359 11.08 -23.29 2.06
N MET A 360 9.80 -23.01 1.82
CA MET A 360 8.68 -23.64 2.51
C MET A 360 8.67 -25.17 2.35
N ASN A 361 8.91 -25.67 1.14
CA ASN A 361 8.96 -27.11 0.86
C ASN A 361 10.10 -27.82 1.61
N SER A 362 11.19 -27.11 1.91
CA SER A 362 12.33 -27.66 2.64
C SER A 362 12.24 -27.46 4.16
N PHE A 363 11.33 -26.59 4.63
CA PHE A 363 11.24 -26.13 6.02
C PHE A 363 11.12 -27.26 7.04
N MET A 364 10.19 -28.20 6.85
CA MET A 364 9.95 -29.28 7.82
C MET A 364 11.12 -30.27 7.94
N ASN A 365 12.09 -30.25 7.01
CA ASN A 365 13.30 -31.04 7.09
C ASN A 365 14.45 -30.30 7.81
N ALA A 366 14.27 -29.02 8.13
CA ALA A 366 15.27 -28.23 8.82
C ALA A 366 15.38 -28.65 10.30
N PRO A 367 16.60 -28.82 10.85
CA PRO A 367 16.78 -29.22 12.25
C PRO A 367 16.07 -28.30 13.26
N ALA A 368 15.99 -26.99 12.99
CA ALA A 368 15.35 -26.02 13.86
C ALA A 368 13.82 -25.97 13.73
N ALA A 369 13.24 -26.49 12.64
CA ALA A 369 11.81 -26.39 12.38
C ALA A 369 10.96 -27.20 13.37
N ALA A 370 11.47 -28.36 13.84
CA ALA A 370 10.73 -29.19 14.79
C ALA A 370 10.49 -28.46 16.14
N ASP A 371 11.50 -27.75 16.65
CA ASP A 371 11.37 -26.99 17.91
C ASP A 371 10.44 -25.80 17.71
N PHE A 372 10.61 -25.05 16.61
CA PHE A 372 9.73 -23.97 16.20
C PHE A 372 8.26 -24.40 16.15
N MET A 373 7.95 -25.46 15.41
CA MET A 373 6.58 -25.97 15.26
C MET A 373 6.01 -26.56 16.56
N SER A 374 6.87 -26.99 17.50
CA SER A 374 6.40 -27.47 18.81
C SER A 374 6.01 -26.34 19.77
N LYS A 375 6.39 -25.10 19.44
CA LYS A 375 6.18 -23.91 20.26
C LYS A 375 5.24 -22.89 19.62
N ALA A 376 5.00 -22.99 18.33
CA ALA A 376 3.91 -22.30 17.64
C ALA A 376 2.59 -23.09 17.78
N ASP A 377 1.46 -22.40 17.90
CA ASP A 377 0.16 -23.00 17.68
C ASP A 377 -0.10 -23.09 16.17
N GLY A 378 0.19 -24.27 15.60
CA GLY A 378 -0.04 -24.50 14.17
C GLY A 378 -1.51 -24.39 13.74
N SER A 379 -2.48 -24.40 14.65
CA SER A 379 -3.90 -24.26 14.31
C SER A 379 -4.33 -22.81 14.03
N THR A 380 -3.54 -21.85 14.49
CA THR A 380 -3.76 -20.41 14.27
C THR A 380 -2.86 -19.86 13.16
N MET A 381 -1.97 -20.68 12.61
CA MET A 381 -1.01 -20.28 11.60
C MET A 381 -1.66 -19.93 10.27
N ILE A 382 -1.43 -18.70 9.84
CA ILE A 382 -1.83 -18.17 8.54
C ILE A 382 -0.57 -17.77 7.79
N MET A 383 -0.46 -18.25 6.55
CA MET A 383 0.62 -17.93 5.63
C MET A 383 0.04 -17.25 4.40
N ARG A 384 0.52 -16.06 4.06
CA ARG A 384 0.10 -15.30 2.88
C ARG A 384 1.29 -14.70 2.18
N ARG A 385 1.14 -14.37 0.89
CA ARG A 385 2.22 -13.80 0.09
C ARG A 385 1.70 -12.78 -0.92
N TYR A 386 2.54 -11.82 -1.28
CA TYR A 386 2.29 -10.91 -2.39
C TYR A 386 3.60 -10.48 -3.06
N ALA A 387 3.52 -10.10 -4.34
CA ALA A 387 4.61 -9.41 -5.01
C ALA A 387 4.54 -7.92 -4.69
N HIS A 388 5.64 -7.33 -4.23
CA HIS A 388 5.76 -5.89 -4.05
C HIS A 388 6.14 -5.22 -5.37
#